data_AF-A0AAW6SZ32-F1
#
_entry.id   AF-A0AAW6SZ32-F1
#
_cell.length_a   1.000
_cell.length_b   1.000
_cell.length_c   1.000
_cell.angle_alpha   90.00
_cell.angle_beta   90.00
_cell.angle_gamma   90.00
#
_symmetry.space_group_name_H-M   'P 1'
#
loop_
_entity.id
_entity.type
_entity.pdbx_description
1 polymer ?
#
loop_
_entity_poly.entity_id
_entity_poly.type
_entity_poly.pdbx_seq_one_letter_code
_entity_poly.pdbx_strand_id
1 'polypeptide(L)'
;MFVTFLFDQQWCMLHYPKRPNGFAVLILGDQQHYVHENSSVWIENTGRAKMIDQLLEAGYTVFYSNLFGKNWGNRQAVDHAYNLYQIIMRKEILNKKIHIFAEGMGALIAAQLILLMENNIRSVVLFSPCISLDDHLQQEKDRKFYYKKLMKEIEIAHKENKVKLNMKETYEKLMQPLCFIQVVDQNLYKDQQSIIHAIIQTRKQHKRQVNNHFILQENREYITRKMIKFLQENEVII
;
A
#
# COMPACT_ATOMS: atom_id res chain seq x y z
N MET A 1 -6.90 20.30 -2.99
CA MET A 1 -5.73 20.93 -3.66
C MET A 1 -4.58 19.96 -3.51
N PHE A 2 -3.72 19.80 -4.51
CA PHE A 2 -2.52 18.98 -4.37
C PHE A 2 -1.27 19.78 -4.69
N VAL A 3 -0.15 19.34 -4.11
CA VAL A 3 1.19 19.85 -4.39
C VAL A 3 2.04 18.67 -4.85
N THR A 4 2.84 18.91 -5.86
CA THR A 4 3.88 17.97 -6.31
C THR A 4 5.25 18.51 -5.97
N PHE A 5 6.16 17.61 -5.65
CA PHE A 5 7.55 17.95 -5.41
C PHE A 5 8.46 16.78 -5.75
N LEU A 6 9.69 17.10 -6.15
CA LEU A 6 10.72 16.12 -6.39
C LEU A 6 11.51 15.89 -5.11
N PHE A 7 11.63 14.64 -4.68
CA PHE A 7 12.43 14.24 -3.53
C PHE A 7 13.19 12.96 -3.89
N ASP A 8 14.50 12.89 -3.64
CA ASP A 8 15.36 11.75 -4.02
C ASP A 8 15.12 11.25 -5.46
N GLN A 9 14.98 12.19 -6.40
CA GLN A 9 14.71 11.94 -7.83
C GLN A 9 13.37 11.25 -8.12
N GLN A 10 12.45 11.18 -7.15
CA GLN A 10 11.10 10.64 -7.32
C GLN A 10 10.06 11.72 -7.09
N TRP A 11 9.09 11.78 -8.00
CA TRP A 11 7.93 12.64 -7.84
C TRP A 11 7.06 12.14 -6.70
N CYS A 12 6.75 13.05 -5.79
CA CYS A 12 5.84 12.86 -4.68
C CYS A 12 4.65 13.80 -4.87
N MET A 13 3.47 13.34 -4.46
CA MET A 13 2.25 14.14 -4.50
C MET A 13 1.58 14.12 -3.13
N LEU A 14 1.12 15.28 -2.70
CA LEU A 14 0.47 15.52 -1.41
C LEU A 14 -0.86 16.22 -1.66
N HIS A 15 -1.95 15.65 -1.15
CA HIS A 15 -3.31 16.13 -1.33
C HIS A 15 -3.85 16.63 0.00
N TYR A 16 -4.41 17.84 -0.04
CA TYR A 16 -4.97 18.51 1.12
C TYR A 16 -6.50 18.51 1.07
N PRO A 17 -7.15 18.07 2.16
CA PRO A 17 -8.59 18.14 2.32
C PRO A 17 -9.01 19.60 2.59
N LYS A 18 -10.23 19.98 2.22
CA LYS A 18 -10.77 21.32 2.56
C LYS A 18 -10.97 21.51 4.08
N ARG A 19 -11.24 20.40 4.79
CA ARG A 19 -11.44 20.36 6.24
C ARG A 19 -10.59 19.22 6.83
N PRO A 20 -9.32 19.47 7.19
CA PRO A 20 -8.43 18.43 7.69
C PRO A 20 -8.91 17.88 9.03
N ASN A 21 -8.87 16.56 9.18
CA ASN A 21 -9.15 15.85 10.44
C ASN A 21 -7.87 15.54 11.24
N GLY A 22 -6.70 15.94 10.73
CA GLY A 22 -5.38 15.70 11.32
C GLY A 22 -4.82 14.28 11.07
N PHE A 23 -5.53 13.41 10.36
CA PHE A 23 -5.07 12.07 10.00
C PHE A 23 -4.53 12.04 8.57
N ALA A 24 -3.51 11.22 8.35
CA ALA A 24 -2.92 11.06 7.03
C ALA A 24 -2.90 9.61 6.56
N VAL A 25 -2.99 9.45 5.24
CA VAL A 25 -2.92 8.17 4.52
C VAL A 25 -1.71 8.21 3.59
N LEU A 26 -0.73 7.34 3.86
CA LEU A 26 0.34 7.04 2.92
C LEU A 26 -0.14 5.97 1.95
N ILE A 27 -0.14 6.29 0.65
CA ILE A 27 -0.47 5.32 -0.40
C ILE A 27 0.81 4.72 -0.97
N LEU A 28 0.85 3.38 -1.03
CA LEU A 28 1.93 2.58 -1.60
C LEU A 28 1.37 1.81 -2.81
N GLY A 29 1.76 2.25 -4.00
CA GLY A 29 1.16 1.77 -5.24
C GLY A 29 1.70 0.45 -5.77
N ASP A 30 1.02 -0.04 -6.82
CA ASP A 30 1.38 -1.22 -7.57
C ASP A 30 2.26 -0.91 -8.80
N GLN A 31 2.72 -1.92 -9.54
CA GLN A 31 3.67 -1.81 -10.66
C GLN A 31 3.28 -0.86 -11.81
N GLN A 32 2.02 -0.45 -11.90
CA GLN A 32 1.52 0.48 -12.93
C GLN A 32 1.23 1.88 -12.37
N HIS A 33 1.49 2.13 -11.09
CA HIS A 33 1.13 3.39 -10.44
C HIS A 33 2.25 4.42 -10.56
N TYR A 34 2.24 5.16 -11.66
CA TYR A 34 3.18 6.25 -11.88
C TYR A 34 2.80 7.53 -11.14
N VAL A 35 3.81 8.33 -10.85
CA VAL A 35 3.69 9.73 -10.42
C VAL A 35 4.72 10.56 -11.21
N HIS A 36 4.25 11.65 -11.78
CA HIS A 36 5.01 12.63 -12.53
C HIS A 36 4.75 14.03 -11.94
N GLU A 37 5.44 15.04 -12.47
CA GLU A 37 5.37 16.43 -11.99
C GLU A 37 3.95 16.97 -11.88
N ASN A 38 3.11 16.69 -12.87
CA ASN A 38 1.76 17.25 -12.96
C ASN A 38 0.68 16.18 -13.07
N SER A 39 1.04 14.90 -12.94
CA SER A 39 0.07 13.83 -13.07
C SER A 39 0.43 12.53 -12.38
N SER A 40 -0.57 11.67 -12.18
CA SER A 40 -0.39 10.36 -11.59
C SER A 40 -1.56 9.46 -11.95
N VAL A 41 -1.38 8.14 -11.83
CA VAL A 41 -2.51 7.21 -11.98
C VAL A 41 -3.65 7.50 -10.99
N TRP A 42 -3.32 8.09 -9.84
CA TRP A 42 -4.27 8.38 -8.77
C TRP A 42 -5.21 9.54 -9.09
N ILE A 43 -4.83 10.40 -10.04
CA ILE A 43 -5.68 11.50 -10.50
C ILE A 43 -6.25 11.25 -11.91
N GLU A 44 -5.54 10.52 -12.77
CA GLU A 44 -5.97 10.27 -14.16
C GLU A 44 -6.95 9.10 -14.26
N ASN A 45 -6.82 8.08 -13.41
CA ASN A 45 -7.76 6.97 -13.39
C ASN A 45 -9.02 7.34 -12.60
N THR A 46 -10.19 7.31 -13.25
CA THR A 46 -11.48 7.73 -12.66
C THR A 46 -11.80 7.07 -11.32
N GLY A 47 -11.52 5.77 -11.18
CA GLY A 47 -11.79 5.03 -9.94
C GLY A 47 -10.87 5.47 -8.79
N ARG A 48 -9.58 5.69 -9.09
CA ARG A 48 -8.60 6.16 -8.10
C ARG A 48 -8.77 7.63 -7.76
N ALA A 49 -9.09 8.47 -8.74
CA ALA A 49 -9.42 9.88 -8.51
C ALA A 49 -10.60 10.01 -7.54
N LYS A 50 -11.67 9.24 -7.78
CA LYS A 50 -12.81 9.18 -6.86
C LYS A 50 -12.42 8.69 -5.45
N MET A 51 -11.46 7.77 -5.35
CA MET A 51 -10.94 7.32 -4.05
C MET A 51 -10.21 8.44 -3.31
N ILE A 52 -9.34 9.19 -4.02
CA ILE A 52 -8.65 10.35 -3.45
C ILE A 52 -9.68 11.39 -3.01
N ASP A 53 -10.63 11.76 -3.85
CA ASP A 53 -11.67 12.75 -3.52
C ASP A 53 -12.44 12.36 -2.26
N GLN A 54 -12.86 11.09 -2.14
CA GLN A 54 -13.57 10.60 -0.96
C GLN A 54 -12.72 10.60 0.32
N LEU A 55 -11.41 10.31 0.20
CA LEU A 55 -10.49 10.46 1.32
C LEU A 55 -10.36 11.94 1.75
N LEU A 56 -10.27 12.85 0.79
CA LEU A 56 -10.19 14.30 1.06
C LEU A 56 -11.49 14.85 1.65
N GLU A 57 -12.65 14.36 1.21
CA GLU A 57 -13.96 14.68 1.78
C GLU A 57 -14.09 14.18 3.22
N ALA A 58 -13.52 13.02 3.54
CA ALA A 58 -13.43 12.49 4.90
C ALA A 58 -12.39 13.20 5.78
N GLY A 59 -11.63 14.15 5.21
CA GLY A 59 -10.70 15.02 5.93
C GLY A 59 -9.25 14.52 5.99
N TYR A 60 -8.90 13.45 5.27
CA TYR A 60 -7.54 12.91 5.28
C TYR A 60 -6.57 13.76 4.46
N THR A 61 -5.36 13.93 4.97
CA THR A 61 -4.21 14.31 4.14
C THR A 61 -3.67 13.06 3.45
N VAL A 62 -3.53 13.07 2.13
CA VAL A 62 -3.13 11.87 1.37
C VAL A 62 -1.81 12.14 0.67
N PHE A 63 -0.85 11.23 0.78
CA PHE A 63 0.44 11.39 0.11
C PHE A 63 1.01 10.08 -0.43
N TYR A 64 1.79 10.19 -1.50
CA TYR A 64 2.41 9.07 -2.19
C TYR A 64 3.58 9.52 -3.08
N SER A 65 4.34 8.54 -3.57
CA SER A 65 5.47 8.73 -4.48
C SER A 65 5.42 7.71 -5.62
N ASN A 66 6.15 7.99 -6.70
CA ASN A 66 6.40 7.03 -7.77
C ASN A 66 7.17 5.78 -7.32
N LEU A 67 7.91 5.87 -6.20
CA LEU A 67 8.64 4.74 -5.58
C LEU A 67 9.48 3.92 -6.57
N PHE A 68 10.16 4.60 -7.49
CA PHE A 68 11.01 4.00 -8.53
C PHE A 68 10.26 3.04 -9.48
N GLY A 69 8.94 3.18 -9.61
CA GLY A 69 8.12 2.32 -10.45
C GLY A 69 8.10 0.89 -9.91
N LYS A 70 8.53 -0.08 -10.73
CA LYS A 70 8.50 -1.53 -10.43
C LYS A 70 9.57 -1.94 -9.41
N ASN A 71 9.46 -1.42 -8.20
CA ASN A 71 10.44 -1.62 -7.15
C ASN A 71 10.44 -3.02 -6.52
N TRP A 72 9.34 -3.77 -6.63
CA TRP A 72 9.21 -5.12 -6.06
C TRP A 72 9.66 -5.22 -4.58
N GLY A 73 9.38 -4.19 -3.79
CA GLY A 73 9.77 -4.12 -2.38
C GLY A 73 11.27 -3.94 -2.14
N ASN A 74 12.03 -3.38 -3.09
CA ASN A 74 13.45 -3.12 -2.90
C ASN A 74 13.72 -2.15 -1.73
N ARG A 75 14.94 -2.21 -1.19
CA ARG A 75 15.33 -1.39 -0.05
C ARG A 75 15.27 0.10 -0.35
N GLN A 76 15.63 0.50 -1.58
CA GLN A 76 15.62 1.89 -2.02
C GLN A 76 14.21 2.53 -1.93
N ALA A 77 13.17 1.82 -2.37
CA ALA A 77 11.80 2.32 -2.30
C ALA A 77 11.28 2.38 -0.85
N VAL A 78 11.69 1.43 0.00
CA VAL A 78 11.36 1.44 1.43
C VAL A 78 11.97 2.66 2.13
N ASP A 79 13.27 2.91 1.90
CA ASP A 79 13.96 4.06 2.49
C ASP A 79 13.37 5.39 1.98
N HIS A 80 13.04 5.47 0.69
CA HIS A 80 12.33 6.62 0.12
C HIS A 80 10.97 6.87 0.78
N ALA A 81 10.16 5.82 0.93
CA ALA A 81 8.84 5.94 1.55
C ALA A 81 8.93 6.35 3.03
N TYR A 82 9.92 5.82 3.76
CA TYR A 82 10.19 6.21 5.14
C TYR A 82 10.62 7.68 5.24
N ASN A 83 11.54 8.12 4.39
CA ASN A 83 12.00 9.51 4.36
C ASN A 83 10.89 10.47 3.94
N LEU A 84 10.05 10.10 2.97
CA LEU A 84 8.86 10.86 2.60
C LEU A 84 7.93 11.03 3.80
N TYR A 85 7.63 9.94 4.51
CA TYR A 85 6.87 10.01 5.77
C TYR A 85 7.49 11.02 6.75
N GLN A 86 8.81 10.94 7.00
CA GLN A 86 9.50 11.87 7.92
C GLN A 86 9.37 13.33 7.48
N ILE A 87 9.47 13.62 6.18
CA ILE A 87 9.32 14.98 5.64
C ILE A 87 7.90 15.49 5.87
N ILE A 88 6.89 14.68 5.54
CA ILE A 88 5.48 15.07 5.71
C ILE A 88 5.18 15.32 7.18
N MET A 89 5.59 14.41 8.08
CA MET A 89 5.33 14.55 9.52
C MET A 89 6.03 15.74 10.18
N ARG A 90 7.11 16.28 9.59
CA ARG A 90 7.79 17.49 10.08
C ARG A 90 7.16 18.78 9.55
N LYS A 91 6.55 18.74 8.37
CA LYS A 91 6.01 19.91 7.68
C LYS A 91 4.53 20.14 7.94
N GLU A 92 3.78 19.07 8.14
CA GLU A 92 2.33 19.11 8.25
C GLU A 92 1.86 18.97 9.70
N ILE A 93 0.76 19.65 10.04
CA ILE A 93 0.11 19.52 11.35
C ILE A 93 -0.74 18.25 11.34
N LEU A 94 -0.12 17.11 11.65
CA LEU A 94 -0.72 15.78 11.63
C LEU A 94 -0.59 15.07 12.98
N ASN A 95 -1.50 14.15 13.25
CA ASN A 95 -1.35 13.19 14.32
C ASN A 95 -0.10 12.33 14.10
N LYS A 96 0.62 11.99 15.18
CA LYS A 96 1.92 11.29 15.13
C LYS A 96 1.90 9.98 14.33
N LYS A 97 0.78 9.27 14.35
CA LYS A 97 0.62 8.01 13.60
C LYS A 97 -0.08 8.26 12.27
N ILE A 98 0.20 7.43 11.27
CA ILE A 98 -0.46 7.48 9.96
C ILE A 98 -1.16 6.17 9.62
N HIS A 99 -2.09 6.20 8.68
CA HIS A 99 -2.61 5.02 8.04
C HIS A 99 -1.78 4.68 6.79
N ILE A 100 -1.64 3.39 6.50
CA ILE A 100 -1.05 2.92 5.24
C ILE A 100 -2.15 2.27 4.40
N PHE A 101 -2.25 2.69 3.15
CA PHE A 101 -2.99 1.99 2.12
C PHE A 101 -2.01 1.46 1.09
N ALA A 102 -1.96 0.15 0.87
CA ALA A 102 -1.04 -0.47 -0.08
C ALA A 102 -1.77 -1.34 -1.09
N GLU A 103 -1.46 -1.17 -2.37
CA GLU A 103 -2.01 -1.95 -3.48
C GLU A 103 -0.92 -2.81 -4.12
N GLY A 104 -1.23 -4.08 -4.43
CA GLY A 104 -0.33 -4.96 -5.17
C GLY A 104 1.06 -5.07 -4.55
N MET A 105 2.12 -4.82 -5.32
CA MET A 105 3.51 -4.87 -4.82
C MET A 105 3.82 -3.86 -3.71
N GLY A 106 3.02 -2.79 -3.56
CA GLY A 106 3.16 -1.82 -2.47
C GLY A 106 3.05 -2.48 -1.08
N ALA A 107 2.41 -3.65 -0.98
CA ALA A 107 2.35 -4.43 0.25
C ALA A 107 3.73 -5.00 0.68
N LEU A 108 4.68 -5.20 -0.24
CA LEU A 108 6.05 -5.58 0.11
C LEU A 108 6.79 -4.42 0.79
N ILE A 109 6.53 -3.19 0.35
CA ILE A 109 7.07 -1.97 0.98
C ILE A 109 6.41 -1.75 2.34
N ALA A 110 5.08 -1.84 2.40
CA ALA A 110 4.31 -1.61 3.63
C ALA A 110 4.80 -2.50 4.78
N ALA A 111 5.05 -3.79 4.50
CA ALA A 111 5.58 -4.73 5.48
C ALA A 111 6.95 -4.34 6.02
N GLN A 112 7.84 -3.85 5.16
CA GLN A 112 9.16 -3.41 5.59
C GLN A 112 9.09 -2.07 6.35
N LEU A 113 8.20 -1.16 5.95
CA LEU A 113 7.94 0.07 6.69
C LEU A 113 7.37 -0.20 8.08
N ILE A 114 6.53 -1.22 8.24
CA ILE A 114 6.03 -1.64 9.56
C ILE A 114 7.17 -1.89 10.55
N LEU A 115 8.24 -2.54 10.09
CA LEU A 115 9.41 -2.84 10.92
C LEU A 115 10.22 -1.58 11.28
N LEU A 116 10.21 -0.57 10.41
CA LEU A 116 10.93 0.70 10.63
C LEU A 116 10.13 1.71 11.45
N MET A 117 8.80 1.69 11.30
CA MET A 117 7.91 2.72 11.82
C MET A 117 7.15 2.28 13.05
N GLU A 118 7.03 0.98 13.33
CA GLU A 118 6.31 0.34 14.45
C GLU A 118 5.19 1.20 15.05
N ASN A 119 5.52 2.02 16.06
CA ASN A 119 4.59 2.84 16.84
C ASN A 119 3.93 4.00 16.08
N ASN A 120 4.44 4.33 14.89
CA ASN A 120 3.95 5.42 14.03
C ASN A 120 2.93 4.98 12.98
N ILE A 121 2.59 3.69 12.95
CA ILE A 121 1.49 3.20 12.12
C ILE A 121 0.24 3.06 12.98
N ARG A 122 -0.88 3.58 12.48
CA ARG A 122 -2.20 3.50 13.12
C ARG A 122 -2.97 2.28 12.64
N SER A 123 -3.11 2.12 11.33
CA SER A 123 -3.69 0.91 10.73
C SER A 123 -3.21 0.72 9.30
N VAL A 124 -3.39 -0.49 8.78
CA VAL A 124 -2.94 -0.88 7.45
C VAL A 124 -4.09 -1.47 6.65
N VAL A 125 -4.29 -0.98 5.44
CA VAL A 125 -5.26 -1.50 4.47
C VAL A 125 -4.49 -2.02 3.26
N LEU A 126 -4.73 -3.28 2.91
CA LEU A 126 -4.09 -3.98 1.81
C LEU A 126 -5.13 -4.30 0.74
N PHE A 127 -4.94 -3.76 -0.46
CA PHE A 127 -5.81 -3.97 -1.61
C PHE A 127 -5.13 -4.87 -2.65
N SER A 128 -5.70 -6.05 -2.90
CA SER A 128 -5.13 -7.08 -3.79
C SER A 128 -3.61 -7.24 -3.64
N PRO A 129 -3.10 -7.47 -2.41
CA PRO A 129 -1.67 -7.33 -2.11
C PRO A 129 -0.81 -8.46 -2.66
N CYS A 130 0.42 -8.13 -3.03
CA CYS A 130 1.52 -9.09 -3.17
C CYS A 130 2.28 -9.14 -1.84
N ILE A 131 2.15 -10.25 -1.10
CA ILE A 131 2.78 -10.43 0.22
C ILE A 131 4.09 -11.21 0.08
N SER A 132 4.14 -12.15 -0.87
CA SER A 132 5.30 -12.98 -1.15
C SER A 132 5.68 -12.83 -2.62
N LEU A 133 6.85 -12.23 -2.86
CA LEU A 133 7.47 -12.19 -4.18
C LEU A 133 7.84 -13.61 -4.64
N ASP A 134 8.20 -14.49 -3.71
CA ASP A 134 8.49 -15.90 -3.99
C ASP A 134 7.26 -16.63 -4.56
N ASP A 135 6.09 -16.41 -3.94
CA ASP A 135 4.83 -17.03 -4.39
C ASP A 135 4.40 -16.44 -5.74
N HIS A 136 4.59 -15.12 -5.94
CA HIS A 136 4.29 -14.48 -7.22
C HIS A 136 5.23 -14.96 -8.34
N LEU A 137 6.53 -15.14 -8.05
CA LEU A 137 7.47 -15.72 -8.99
C LEU A 137 7.06 -17.15 -9.38
N GLN A 138 6.60 -17.94 -8.41
CA GLN A 138 6.11 -19.29 -8.68
C GLN A 138 4.88 -19.28 -9.58
N GLN A 139 3.91 -18.39 -9.33
CA GLN A 139 2.73 -18.18 -10.19
C GLN A 139 3.14 -17.91 -11.65
N GLU A 140 4.12 -17.04 -11.86
CA GLU A 140 4.50 -16.62 -13.21
C GLU A 140 5.33 -17.67 -13.96
N LYS A 141 5.94 -18.66 -13.29
CA LYS A 141 6.76 -19.71 -13.94
C LYS A 141 5.98 -20.49 -14.99
N ASP A 142 4.68 -20.68 -14.80
CA ASP A 142 3.81 -21.35 -15.75
C ASP A 142 3.65 -20.56 -17.06
N ARG A 143 4.02 -19.28 -17.06
CA ARG A 143 3.91 -18.35 -18.19
C ARG A 143 5.28 -17.76 -18.55
N LYS A 144 6.07 -18.52 -19.32
CA LYS A 144 7.47 -18.21 -19.69
C LYS A 144 7.77 -16.74 -20.04
N PHE A 145 6.89 -16.06 -20.79
CA PHE A 145 7.08 -14.66 -21.16
C PHE A 145 6.98 -13.71 -19.95
N TYR A 146 5.94 -13.88 -19.14
CA TYR A 146 5.72 -13.06 -17.94
C TYR A 146 6.78 -13.33 -16.89
N TYR A 147 7.19 -14.59 -16.72
CA TYR A 147 8.31 -14.95 -15.85
C TYR A 147 9.61 -14.22 -16.24
N LYS A 148 10.00 -14.28 -17.52
CA LYS A 148 11.22 -13.61 -18.00
C LYS A 148 11.15 -12.09 -17.81
N LYS A 149 9.97 -11.50 -18.00
CA LYS A 149 9.74 -10.08 -17.76
C LYS A 149 9.90 -9.74 -16.28
N LEU A 150 9.23 -10.48 -15.39
CA LEU A 150 9.31 -10.30 -13.94
C LEU A 150 10.75 -10.45 -13.42
N MET A 151 11.49 -11.46 -13.89
CA MET A 151 12.90 -11.65 -13.50
C MET A 151 13.76 -10.44 -13.87
N LYS A 152 13.59 -9.87 -15.06
CA LYS A 152 14.29 -8.62 -15.45
C LYS A 152 13.91 -7.45 -14.58
N GLU A 153 12.63 -7.33 -14.22
CA GLU A 153 12.17 -6.24 -13.34
C GLU A 153 12.74 -6.38 -11.93
N ILE A 154 12.83 -7.60 -11.39
CA ILE A 154 13.48 -7.88 -10.09
C ILE A 154 14.97 -7.59 -10.14
N GLU A 155 15.66 -8.02 -11.21
CA GLU A 155 17.08 -7.73 -11.43
C GLU A 155 17.35 -6.22 -11.43
N ILE A 156 16.53 -5.44 -12.15
CA ILE A 156 16.65 -3.97 -12.17
C ILE A 156 16.38 -3.38 -10.78
N ALA A 157 15.34 -3.84 -10.10
CA ALA A 157 14.90 -3.25 -8.83
C ALA A 157 15.87 -3.57 -7.67
N HIS A 158 16.34 -4.80 -7.58
CA HIS A 158 17.17 -5.27 -6.46
C HIS A 158 18.65 -5.32 -6.80
N LYS A 159 19.03 -5.11 -8.07
CA LYS A 159 20.40 -5.28 -8.59
C LYS A 159 20.94 -6.70 -8.39
N GLU A 160 20.03 -7.67 -8.25
CA GLU A 160 20.31 -9.08 -7.99
C GLU A 160 19.31 -9.97 -8.74
N ASN A 161 19.79 -11.13 -9.20
CA ASN A 161 18.99 -12.06 -9.98
C ASN A 161 18.11 -13.01 -9.15
N LYS A 162 18.25 -12.99 -7.83
CA LYS A 162 17.50 -13.87 -6.92
C LYS A 162 17.21 -13.13 -5.62
N VAL A 163 15.94 -12.81 -5.41
CA VAL A 163 15.47 -12.16 -4.20
C VAL A 163 14.41 -13.05 -3.58
N LYS A 164 14.54 -13.31 -2.28
CA LYS A 164 13.49 -13.95 -1.49
C LYS A 164 12.87 -12.89 -0.62
N LEU A 165 11.57 -12.66 -0.81
CA LEU A 165 10.86 -11.61 -0.10
C LEU A 165 9.46 -12.11 0.22
N ASN A 166 9.31 -12.61 1.44
CA ASN A 166 8.05 -13.11 1.97
C ASN A 166 7.71 -12.34 3.26
N MET A 167 6.61 -11.58 3.21
CA MET A 167 6.21 -10.66 4.26
C MET A 167 5.10 -11.22 5.17
N LYS A 168 4.81 -12.51 5.08
CA LYS A 168 3.76 -13.18 5.88
C LYS A 168 3.92 -12.92 7.36
N GLU A 169 5.12 -13.19 7.88
CA GLU A 169 5.41 -13.13 9.30
C GLU A 169 5.23 -11.71 9.85
N THR A 170 5.63 -10.69 9.08
CA THR A 170 5.43 -9.28 9.43
C THR A 170 3.95 -8.98 9.63
N TYR A 171 3.08 -9.38 8.70
CA TYR A 171 1.64 -9.14 8.83
C TYR A 171 0.96 -10.01 9.90
N GLU A 172 1.46 -11.22 10.15
CA GLU A 172 1.02 -12.06 11.26
C GLU A 172 1.32 -11.39 12.61
N LYS A 173 2.52 -10.82 12.76
CA LYS A 173 3.03 -10.21 14.00
C LYS A 173 2.59 -8.76 14.22
N LEU A 174 2.17 -8.05 13.18
CA LEU A 174 1.71 -6.67 13.25
C LEU A 174 0.69 -6.47 14.38
N MET A 175 0.94 -5.55 15.31
CA MET A 175 0.01 -5.30 16.42
C MET A 175 -1.15 -4.40 16.00
N GLN A 176 -0.91 -3.52 15.03
CA GLN A 176 -1.87 -2.58 14.50
C GLN A 176 -3.03 -3.31 13.77
N PRO A 177 -4.21 -2.68 13.70
CA PRO A 177 -5.32 -3.14 12.88
C PRO A 177 -4.93 -3.35 11.41
N LEU A 178 -5.35 -4.48 10.84
CA LEU A 178 -5.08 -4.86 9.46
C LEU A 178 -6.39 -5.13 8.72
N CYS A 179 -6.56 -4.59 7.51
CA CYS A 179 -7.71 -4.85 6.66
C CYS A 179 -7.25 -5.34 5.28
N PHE A 180 -7.71 -6.52 4.87
CA PHE A 180 -7.60 -7.00 3.50
C PHE A 180 -8.85 -6.63 2.70
N ILE A 181 -8.65 -6.05 1.52
CA ILE A 181 -9.70 -5.82 0.53
C ILE A 181 -9.30 -6.56 -0.75
N GLN A 182 -10.18 -7.44 -1.21
CA GLN A 182 -9.89 -8.34 -2.32
C GLN A 182 -11.04 -8.28 -3.32
N VAL A 183 -10.72 -8.05 -4.59
CA VAL A 183 -11.73 -8.11 -5.65
C VAL A 183 -11.75 -9.51 -6.24
N VAL A 184 -12.96 -10.08 -6.33
CA VAL A 184 -13.17 -11.41 -6.91
C VAL A 184 -12.80 -11.36 -8.41
N ASP A 185 -12.12 -12.41 -8.89
CA ASP A 185 -11.74 -12.64 -10.29
C ASP A 185 -10.79 -11.65 -10.99
N GLN A 186 -10.31 -10.60 -10.33
CA GLN A 186 -9.33 -9.63 -10.90
C GLN A 186 -8.07 -9.44 -10.06
N ASN A 187 -7.56 -10.51 -9.46
CA ASN A 187 -6.26 -10.45 -8.78
C ASN A 187 -5.14 -10.80 -9.77
N LEU A 188 -4.23 -9.85 -9.97
CA LEU A 188 -2.94 -10.11 -10.62
C LEU A 188 -2.11 -11.11 -9.79
N TYR A 189 -2.26 -11.05 -8.47
CA TYR A 189 -1.55 -11.86 -7.48
C TYR A 189 -2.45 -12.99 -6.95
N LYS A 190 -2.87 -13.91 -7.83
CA LYS A 190 -3.84 -14.97 -7.53
C LYS A 190 -3.35 -15.93 -6.45
N ASP A 191 -2.07 -16.27 -6.47
CA ASP A 191 -1.50 -17.28 -5.56
C ASP A 191 -1.28 -16.74 -4.14
N GLN A 192 -1.60 -15.48 -3.89
CA GLN A 192 -1.51 -14.88 -2.56
C GLN A 192 -2.72 -15.21 -1.65
N GLN A 193 -3.76 -15.88 -2.16
CA GLN A 193 -4.94 -16.20 -1.35
C GLN A 193 -4.62 -17.10 -0.15
N SER A 194 -3.76 -18.10 -0.37
CA SER A 194 -3.33 -19.04 0.67
C SER A 194 -2.57 -18.32 1.79
N ILE A 195 -1.65 -17.42 1.43
CA ILE A 195 -0.85 -16.66 2.40
C ILE A 195 -1.71 -15.62 3.15
N ILE A 196 -2.65 -14.95 2.48
CA ILE A 196 -3.62 -14.05 3.11
C ILE A 196 -4.48 -14.81 4.12
N HIS A 197 -4.99 -15.98 3.74
CA HIS A 197 -5.79 -16.82 4.63
C HIS A 197 -5.00 -17.21 5.88
N ALA A 198 -3.76 -17.67 5.71
CA ALA A 198 -2.88 -18.02 6.82
C ALA A 198 -2.66 -16.84 7.78
N ILE A 199 -2.39 -15.64 7.25
CA ILE A 199 -2.23 -14.42 8.06
C ILE A 199 -3.49 -14.15 8.89
N ILE A 200 -4.67 -14.22 8.27
CA ILE A 200 -5.94 -13.97 8.95
C ILE A 200 -6.15 -14.98 10.09
N GLN A 201 -5.87 -16.27 9.86
CA GLN A 201 -6.03 -17.30 10.89
C GLN A 201 -5.08 -17.08 12.05
N THR A 202 -3.79 -16.87 11.78
CA THR A 202 -2.78 -16.58 12.81
C THR A 202 -3.18 -15.36 13.64
N ARG A 203 -3.62 -14.26 13.01
CA ARG A 203 -4.06 -13.06 13.72
C ARG A 203 -5.28 -13.32 14.60
N LYS A 204 -6.28 -14.07 14.11
CA LYS A 204 -7.46 -14.46 14.90
C LYS A 204 -7.07 -15.31 16.12
N GLN A 205 -6.17 -16.28 15.96
CA GLN A 205 -5.66 -17.11 17.06
C GLN A 205 -5.00 -16.26 18.14
N HIS A 206 -4.25 -15.23 17.75
CA HIS A 206 -3.60 -14.28 18.66
C HIS A 206 -4.51 -13.10 19.08
N LYS A 207 -5.82 -13.14 18.79
CA LYS A 207 -6.79 -12.07 19.09
C LYS A 207 -6.38 -10.68 18.58
N ARG A 208 -5.66 -10.63 17.46
CA ARG A 208 -5.26 -9.39 16.78
C ARG A 208 -6.34 -8.94 15.81
N GLN A 209 -6.63 -7.64 15.76
CA GLN A 209 -7.68 -7.10 14.90
C GLN A 209 -7.33 -7.32 13.41
N VAL A 210 -8.22 -8.00 12.69
CA VAL A 210 -8.09 -8.24 11.26
C VAL A 210 -9.46 -8.24 10.60
N ASN A 211 -9.60 -7.43 9.55
CA ASN A 211 -10.78 -7.42 8.69
C ASN A 211 -10.42 -8.01 7.33
N ASN A 212 -11.37 -8.69 6.70
CA ASN A 212 -11.22 -9.19 5.33
C ASN A 212 -12.52 -8.96 4.56
N HIS A 213 -12.41 -8.29 3.41
CA HIS A 213 -13.54 -7.98 2.55
C HIS A 213 -13.29 -8.56 1.16
N PHE A 214 -14.24 -9.38 0.70
CA PHE A 214 -14.35 -9.79 -0.69
C PHE A 214 -15.37 -8.91 -1.38
N ILE A 215 -14.98 -8.28 -2.49
CA ILE A 215 -15.81 -7.32 -3.22
C ILE A 215 -15.96 -7.83 -4.65
N LEU A 216 -17.20 -7.95 -5.10
CA LEU A 216 -17.52 -8.28 -6.49
C LEU A 216 -17.16 -7.09 -7.40
N GLN A 217 -16.88 -7.36 -8.67
CA GLN A 217 -16.42 -6.33 -9.61
C GLN A 217 -17.41 -5.18 -9.77
N GLU A 218 -18.70 -5.50 -9.85
CA GLU A 218 -19.82 -4.56 -9.91
C GLU A 218 -19.92 -3.65 -8.68
N ASN A 219 -19.34 -4.09 -7.56
CA ASN A 219 -19.44 -3.44 -6.25
C ASN A 219 -18.17 -2.65 -5.87
N ARG A 220 -17.29 -2.38 -6.84
CA ARG A 220 -16.00 -1.68 -6.62
C ARG A 220 -16.14 -0.30 -6.01
N GLU A 221 -17.25 0.40 -6.25
CA GLU A 221 -17.52 1.69 -5.63
C GLU A 221 -17.56 1.66 -4.10
N TYR A 222 -17.77 0.48 -3.50
CA TYR A 222 -17.79 0.31 -2.06
C TYR A 222 -16.42 0.11 -1.43
N ILE A 223 -15.35 -0.09 -2.22
CA ILE A 223 -13.97 -0.27 -1.74
C ILE A 223 -13.57 0.90 -0.85
N THR A 224 -13.66 2.13 -1.39
CA THR A 224 -13.23 3.33 -0.66
C THR A 224 -14.06 3.56 0.60
N ARG A 225 -15.38 3.33 0.54
CA ARG A 225 -16.25 3.47 1.71
C ARG A 225 -15.88 2.48 2.82
N LYS A 226 -15.56 1.23 2.47
CA LYS A 226 -15.11 0.22 3.44
C LYS A 226 -13.75 0.59 4.03
N MET A 227 -12.83 1.07 3.19
CA MET A 227 -11.53 1.59 3.63
C MET A 227 -11.70 2.74 4.63
N ILE A 228 -12.41 3.81 4.26
CA ILE A 228 -12.62 4.99 5.13
C ILE A 228 -13.25 4.58 6.46
N LYS A 229 -14.29 3.74 6.43
CA LYS A 229 -14.91 3.23 7.66
C LYS A 229 -13.89 2.54 8.57
N PHE A 230 -13.05 1.67 8.00
CA PHE A 230 -11.99 1.01 8.75
C PHE A 230 -10.93 1.99 9.28
N LEU A 231 -10.57 3.03 8.52
CA LEU A 231 -9.64 4.05 9.00
C LEU A 231 -10.23 4.76 10.23
N GLN A 232 -11.45 5.27 10.11
CA GLN A 232 -12.18 5.99 11.17
C GLN A 232 -12.39 5.17 12.44
N GLU A 233 -12.73 3.89 12.32
CA GLU A 233 -12.87 2.98 13.48
C GLU A 233 -11.59 2.84 14.30
N ASN A 234 -10.43 3.17 13.72
CA ASN A 234 -9.13 3.04 14.35
C ASN A 234 -8.48 4.39 14.67
N GLU A 235 -9.21 5.50 14.61
CA GLU A 235 -8.73 6.88 14.84
C GLU A 235 -8.74 7.35 16.29
N VAL A 236 -8.70 6.42 17.25
CA VAL A 236 -8.65 6.77 18.67
C VAL A 236 -7.45 7.68 18.93
N ILE A 237 -7.72 8.89 19.44
CA ILE A 237 -6.69 9.84 19.84
C ILE A 237 -6.04 9.27 21.10
N ILE A 238 -4.79 8.80 20.98
CA ILE A 238 -3.93 8.33 22.08
C ILE A 238 -2.77 9.31 22.22
#